data_AF-A0A5C5U7V1-F1
#
_entry.id   AF-A0A5C5U7V1-F1
#
_cell.length_a   1.000
_cell.length_b   1.000
_cell.length_c   1.000
_cell.angle_alpha   90.00
_cell.angle_beta   90.00
_cell.angle_gamma   90.00
#
_symmetry.space_group_name_H-M   'P 1'
#
loop_
_entity.id
_entity.type
_entity.pdbx_description
1 polymer ?
#
loop_
_entity_poly.entity_id
_entity_poly.type
_entity_poly.pdbx_seq_one_letter_code
_entity_poly.pdbx_strand_id
1 'polypeptide(L)'
;MTTSAPLQVGRAGQGPDDGASSWSDAYARFLSGSLANAQKTLRLYQQTLECVAAGRLPSTIFQEYYPRFVQRHGAVYGERLSQVFAEFMGRFAELNKRNAASPADGDDEVPPPVFDARAPARWLEQYAEYAGKLNASALKAYRRQLDQVAEGTLSPEDAQQKAADDMSRGLEHYLRDAGQLYLQLMLELDGLRGGFEGEYLGGMLALADDPTKEEVTAVVLQAPLGGVAFQSFTIENTTDAPMPVRYLATEVRRMDGVGPAFAPKVTIAPEVLELAPGDGATIRLSLPLEADRFEVDVPCVGFLYVMDEGERRVDLQLRIVATAPVREQEE
;
A
#
# COMPACT_ATOMS: atom_id res chain seq x y z
N MET A 1 -7.60 -71.21 42.17
CA MET A 1 -7.08 -71.28 40.79
C MET A 1 -8.25 -71.44 39.84
N THR A 2 -8.69 -70.35 39.22
CA THR A 2 -9.11 -70.22 37.80
C THR A 2 -9.67 -68.82 37.60
N THR A 3 -8.88 -68.05 36.87
CA THR A 3 -9.12 -66.84 36.07
C THR A 3 -10.58 -66.46 35.78
N SER A 4 -10.97 -65.29 36.29
CA SER A 4 -11.96 -64.39 35.67
C SER A 4 -11.25 -63.10 35.30
N ALA A 5 -11.06 -62.86 34.00
CA ALA A 5 -10.60 -61.57 33.48
C ALA A 5 -11.83 -60.73 33.10
N PRO A 6 -12.01 -59.52 33.63
CA PRO A 6 -13.04 -58.60 33.17
C PRO A 6 -12.64 -57.96 31.84
N LEU A 7 -13.63 -57.77 30.97
CA LEU A 7 -13.53 -57.03 29.72
C LEU A 7 -12.83 -55.69 29.93
N GLN A 8 -11.79 -55.45 29.12
CA GLN A 8 -11.26 -54.11 28.89
C GLN A 8 -12.36 -53.25 28.26
N VAL A 9 -12.87 -52.30 29.03
CA VAL A 9 -13.49 -51.09 28.48
C VAL A 9 -12.38 -50.30 27.80
N GLY A 10 -12.24 -50.53 26.49
CA GLY A 10 -11.43 -49.69 25.63
C GLY A 10 -11.97 -48.27 25.70
N ARG A 11 -11.10 -47.35 26.14
CA ARG A 11 -11.28 -45.90 26.10
C ARG A 11 -11.99 -45.49 24.81
N ALA A 12 -13.13 -44.82 24.97
CA ALA A 12 -13.74 -44.02 23.92
C ALA A 12 -12.66 -43.12 23.30
N GLY A 13 -12.45 -43.32 22.00
CA GLY A 13 -11.56 -42.53 21.19
C GLY A 13 -11.96 -41.06 21.23
N GLN A 14 -10.92 -40.23 21.33
CA GLN A 14 -10.95 -38.81 21.03
C GLN A 14 -11.42 -38.55 19.59
N GLY A 15 -12.28 -37.55 19.44
CA GLY A 15 -12.45 -36.69 18.25
C GLY A 15 -13.42 -37.17 17.16
N PRO A 16 -14.08 -36.25 16.41
CA PRO A 16 -13.65 -34.87 16.16
C PRO A 16 -14.71 -33.78 16.46
N ASP A 17 -14.28 -32.74 17.16
CA ASP A 17 -14.97 -31.44 17.30
C ASP A 17 -14.09 -30.33 16.64
N ASP A 18 -13.51 -30.65 15.48
CA ASP A 18 -12.45 -29.86 14.81
C ASP A 18 -12.98 -28.70 13.93
N GLY A 19 -14.30 -28.62 13.71
CA GLY A 19 -14.91 -27.66 12.77
C GLY A 19 -14.86 -26.21 13.27
N ALA A 20 -15.26 -25.99 14.53
CA ALA A 20 -15.38 -24.65 15.12
C ALA A 20 -14.02 -24.02 15.49
N SER A 21 -13.02 -24.84 15.78
CA SER A 21 -11.63 -24.39 15.98
C SER A 21 -11.08 -23.79 14.68
N SER A 22 -11.26 -24.47 13.53
CA SER A 22 -10.57 -24.08 12.29
C SER A 22 -10.91 -22.66 11.77
N TRP A 23 -12.18 -22.23 11.87
CA TRP A 23 -12.61 -20.91 11.40
C TRP A 23 -12.24 -19.81 12.39
N SER A 24 -12.48 -20.04 13.68
CA SER A 24 -12.12 -19.11 14.75
C SER A 24 -10.60 -18.85 14.76
N ASP A 25 -9.80 -19.90 14.53
CA ASP A 25 -8.34 -19.82 14.43
C ASP A 25 -7.89 -19.08 13.16
N ALA A 26 -8.56 -19.28 12.01
CA ALA A 26 -8.29 -18.53 10.78
C ALA A 26 -8.61 -17.04 10.94
N TYR A 27 -9.74 -16.73 11.57
CA TYR A 27 -10.17 -15.35 11.83
C TYR A 27 -9.26 -14.66 12.86
N ALA A 28 -8.88 -15.35 13.94
CA ALA A 28 -7.94 -14.82 14.93
C ALA A 28 -6.56 -14.54 14.33
N ARG A 29 -6.08 -15.42 13.44
CA ARG A 29 -4.84 -15.21 12.67
C ARG A 29 -4.95 -13.98 11.77
N PHE A 30 -6.06 -13.83 11.05
CA PHE A 30 -6.32 -12.64 10.24
C PHE A 30 -6.28 -11.35 11.08
N LEU A 31 -7.02 -11.30 12.19
CA LEU A 31 -7.06 -10.12 13.06
C LEU A 31 -5.68 -9.78 13.64
N SER A 32 -4.94 -10.79 14.09
CA SER A 32 -3.61 -10.60 14.67
C SER A 32 -2.60 -10.13 13.62
N GLY A 33 -2.64 -10.71 12.41
CA GLY A 33 -1.81 -10.28 11.27
C GLY A 33 -2.11 -8.84 10.86
N SER A 34 -3.39 -8.50 10.70
CA SER A 34 -3.81 -7.16 10.31
C SER A 34 -3.46 -6.11 11.37
N LEU A 35 -3.62 -6.43 12.66
CA LEU A 35 -3.20 -5.56 13.75
C LEU A 35 -1.68 -5.34 13.74
N ALA A 36 -0.88 -6.39 13.54
CA ALA A 36 0.58 -6.27 13.47
C ALA A 36 1.03 -5.38 12.29
N ASN A 37 0.41 -5.54 11.12
CA ASN A 37 0.66 -4.70 9.96
C ASN A 37 0.28 -3.24 10.23
N ALA A 38 -0.90 -2.98 10.79
CA ALA A 38 -1.34 -1.63 11.14
C ALA A 38 -0.39 -0.95 12.14
N GLN A 39 0.05 -1.66 13.18
CA GLN A 39 1.03 -1.16 14.15
C GLN A 39 2.38 -0.85 13.50
N LYS A 40 2.85 -1.69 12.58
CA LYS A 40 4.09 -1.46 11.82
C LYS A 40 3.98 -0.21 10.95
N THR A 41 2.92 -0.07 10.16
CA THR A 41 2.68 1.12 9.32
C THR A 41 2.60 2.38 10.18
N LEU A 42 1.86 2.35 11.28
CA LEU A 42 1.72 3.50 12.18
C LEU A 42 3.07 3.94 12.73
N ARG A 43 3.92 3.00 13.15
CA ARG A 43 5.27 3.29 13.63
C ARG A 43 6.13 3.97 12.56
N LEU A 44 6.14 3.44 11.35
CA LEU A 44 6.91 4.02 10.22
C LEU A 44 6.40 5.43 9.88
N TYR A 45 5.09 5.62 9.91
CA TYR A 45 4.48 6.92 9.68
C TYR A 45 4.88 7.94 10.75
N GLN A 46 4.81 7.56 12.03
CA GLN A 46 5.28 8.38 13.15
C GLN A 46 6.75 8.76 13.01
N GLN A 47 7.63 7.80 12.71
CA GLN A 47 9.05 8.06 12.46
C GLN A 47 9.27 9.02 11.30
N THR A 48 8.45 8.92 10.24
CA THR A 48 8.53 9.84 9.09
C THR A 48 8.15 11.25 9.51
N LEU A 49 7.08 11.41 10.31
CA LEU A 49 6.69 12.71 10.87
C LEU A 49 7.75 13.29 11.81
N GLU A 50 8.39 12.46 12.64
CA GLU A 50 9.51 12.88 13.49
C GLU A 50 10.68 13.40 12.65
N CYS A 51 11.00 12.73 11.52
CA CYS A 51 12.02 13.21 10.59
C CYS A 51 11.65 14.55 9.95
N VAL A 52 10.38 14.76 9.62
CA VAL A 52 9.88 16.05 9.11
C VAL A 52 9.97 17.13 10.18
N ALA A 53 9.53 16.85 11.41
CA ALA A 53 9.59 17.79 12.54
C ALA A 53 11.04 18.16 12.90
N ALA A 54 11.97 17.21 12.79
CA ALA A 54 13.40 17.43 12.99
C ALA A 54 14.09 18.10 11.78
N GLY A 55 13.38 18.41 10.70
CA GLY A 55 13.93 19.03 9.49
C GLY A 55 14.78 18.10 8.62
N ARG A 56 14.84 16.80 8.91
CA ARG A 56 15.58 15.79 8.11
C ARG A 56 14.88 15.42 6.82
N LEU A 57 13.56 15.59 6.78
CA LEU A 57 12.72 15.45 5.59
C LEU A 57 11.92 16.73 5.34
N PRO A 58 11.65 17.10 4.07
CA PRO A 58 10.77 18.20 3.76
C PRO A 58 9.32 17.88 4.16
N SER A 59 8.54 18.89 4.54
CA SER A 59 7.11 18.71 4.89
C SER A 59 6.25 18.26 3.71
N THR A 60 6.75 18.42 2.49
CA THR A 60 6.14 17.97 1.23
C THR A 60 6.53 16.55 0.84
N ILE A 61 7.35 15.84 1.63
CA ILE A 61 7.94 14.54 1.24
C ILE A 61 6.90 13.52 0.78
N PHE A 62 5.73 13.48 1.41
CA PHE A 62 4.65 12.57 1.01
C PHE A 62 4.09 12.87 -0.40
N GLN A 63 3.97 14.15 -0.76
CA GLN A 63 3.48 14.56 -2.07
C GLN A 63 4.55 14.36 -3.16
N GLU A 64 5.81 14.64 -2.83
CA GLU A 64 6.92 14.54 -3.79
C GLU A 64 7.36 13.09 -4.04
N TYR A 65 7.36 12.25 -3.00
CA TYR A 65 7.87 10.89 -3.10
C TYR A 65 6.85 9.89 -3.65
N TYR A 66 5.55 10.07 -3.38
CA TYR A 66 4.52 9.13 -3.82
C TYR A 66 4.49 8.87 -5.33
N PRO A 67 4.50 9.88 -6.22
CA PRO A 67 4.49 9.63 -7.66
C PRO A 67 5.71 8.81 -8.13
N ARG A 68 6.90 9.11 -7.59
CA ARG A 68 8.14 8.39 -7.91
C ARG A 68 8.10 6.95 -7.43
N PHE A 69 7.59 6.74 -6.21
CA PHE A 69 7.41 5.42 -5.65
C PHE A 69 6.43 4.59 -6.48
N VAL A 70 5.27 5.14 -6.85
CA VAL A 70 4.28 4.45 -7.70
C VAL A 70 4.87 4.17 -9.09
N GLN A 71 5.60 5.10 -9.70
CA GLN A 71 6.23 4.87 -11.00
C GLN A 71 7.22 3.69 -10.97
N ARG A 72 7.98 3.54 -9.88
CA ARG A 72 9.00 2.50 -9.72
C ARG A 72 8.44 1.16 -9.24
N HIS A 73 7.48 1.17 -8.33
CA HIS A 73 6.99 -0.03 -7.63
C HIS A 73 5.57 -0.45 -8.05
N GLY A 74 4.82 0.41 -8.74
CA GLY A 74 3.42 0.18 -9.08
C GLY A 74 3.19 -1.05 -9.97
N ALA A 75 4.07 -1.27 -10.96
CA ALA A 75 3.98 -2.47 -11.82
C ALA A 75 4.19 -3.76 -11.02
N VAL A 76 5.17 -3.78 -10.11
CA VAL A 76 5.44 -4.92 -9.23
C VAL A 76 4.27 -5.18 -8.27
N TYR A 77 3.70 -4.11 -7.71
CA TYR A 77 2.50 -4.22 -6.87
C TYR A 77 1.30 -4.79 -7.64
N GLY A 78 1.06 -4.29 -8.87
CA GLY A 78 0.00 -4.79 -9.74
C GLY A 78 0.19 -6.25 -10.15
N GLU A 79 1.42 -6.68 -10.42
CA GLU A 79 1.73 -8.08 -10.73
C GLU A 79 1.45 -8.98 -9.51
N ARG A 80 1.93 -8.60 -8.32
CA ARG A 80 1.66 -9.34 -7.07
C ARG A 80 0.17 -9.41 -6.75
N LEU A 81 -0.56 -8.30 -6.91
CA LEU A 81 -2.01 -8.28 -6.72
C LEU A 81 -2.70 -9.27 -7.65
N SER A 82 -2.28 -9.30 -8.93
CA SER A 82 -2.84 -10.23 -9.91
C SER A 82 -2.48 -11.69 -9.60
N GLN A 83 -1.29 -11.96 -9.05
CA GLN A 83 -0.91 -13.30 -8.58
C GLN A 83 -1.82 -13.77 -7.44
N VAL A 84 -2.04 -12.94 -6.42
CA VAL A 84 -2.94 -13.24 -5.29
C VAL A 84 -4.35 -13.60 -5.79
N PHE A 85 -4.91 -12.81 -6.70
CA PHE A 85 -6.23 -13.11 -7.25
C PHE A 85 -6.26 -14.35 -8.15
N ALA A 86 -5.22 -14.59 -8.96
CA ALA A 86 -5.13 -15.79 -9.79
C ALA A 86 -5.10 -17.06 -8.93
N GLU A 87 -4.32 -17.06 -7.84
CA GLU A 87 -4.28 -18.15 -6.87
C GLU A 87 -5.63 -18.36 -6.18
N PHE A 88 -6.27 -17.28 -5.73
CA PHE A 88 -7.60 -17.33 -5.13
C PHE A 88 -8.63 -17.94 -6.10
N MET A 89 -8.68 -17.46 -7.34
CA MET A 89 -9.60 -17.96 -8.36
C MET A 89 -9.35 -19.45 -8.68
N GLY A 90 -8.10 -19.87 -8.74
CA GLY A 90 -7.72 -21.28 -8.91
C GLY A 90 -8.25 -22.16 -7.79
N ARG A 91 -7.97 -21.78 -6.53
CA ARG A 91 -8.46 -22.50 -5.33
C ARG A 91 -9.99 -22.48 -5.24
N PHE A 92 -10.63 -21.39 -5.65
CA PHE A 92 -12.09 -21.29 -5.69
C PHE A 92 -12.68 -22.22 -6.76
N ALA A 93 -12.07 -22.31 -7.94
CA ALA A 93 -12.50 -23.24 -8.98
C ALA A 93 -12.35 -24.71 -8.54
N GLU A 94 -11.27 -25.04 -7.84
CA GLU A 94 -11.09 -26.35 -7.21
C GLU A 94 -12.14 -26.63 -6.14
N LEU A 95 -12.44 -25.65 -5.28
CA LEU A 95 -13.47 -25.79 -4.26
C LEU A 95 -14.83 -26.09 -4.90
N ASN A 96 -15.20 -25.37 -5.95
CA ASN A 96 -16.43 -25.63 -6.71
C ASN A 96 -16.43 -27.02 -7.36
N LYS A 97 -15.27 -27.53 -7.80
CA LYS A 97 -15.15 -28.90 -8.33
C LYS A 97 -15.50 -29.94 -7.27
N ARG A 98 -14.89 -29.82 -6.10
CA ARG A 98 -15.06 -30.79 -4.98
C ARG A 98 -16.51 -30.83 -4.49
N ASN A 99 -17.23 -29.73 -4.63
CA ASN A 99 -18.62 -29.58 -4.21
C ASN A 99 -19.63 -29.77 -5.35
N ALA A 100 -19.17 -29.93 -6.60
CA ALA A 100 -20.03 -30.40 -7.67
C ALA A 100 -20.45 -31.85 -7.38
N ALA A 101 -21.68 -32.21 -7.75
CA ALA A 101 -22.20 -33.57 -7.57
C ALA A 101 -21.18 -34.59 -8.09
N SER A 102 -20.93 -35.65 -7.30
CA SER A 102 -19.91 -36.65 -7.62
C SER A 102 -20.07 -37.14 -9.06
N PRO A 103 -19.01 -37.09 -9.90
CA PRO A 103 -19.08 -37.66 -11.22
C PRO A 103 -19.43 -39.14 -11.08
N ALA A 104 -20.43 -39.60 -11.84
CA ALA A 104 -20.67 -41.03 -11.93
C ALA A 104 -19.50 -41.69 -12.66
N ASP A 105 -19.26 -42.97 -12.38
CA ASP A 105 -18.23 -43.76 -13.05
C ASP A 105 -18.30 -43.56 -14.58
N GLY A 106 -17.23 -43.03 -15.17
CA GLY A 106 -17.08 -42.83 -16.60
C GLY A 106 -17.41 -41.43 -17.16
N ASP A 107 -17.69 -40.41 -16.34
CA ASP A 107 -17.73 -39.02 -16.85
C ASP A 107 -16.32 -38.41 -17.00
N ASP A 108 -16.13 -37.65 -18.10
CA ASP A 108 -14.92 -36.88 -18.34
C ASP A 108 -14.70 -35.86 -17.22
N GLU A 109 -13.57 -35.95 -16.54
CA GLU A 109 -13.18 -35.03 -15.48
C GLU A 109 -13.06 -33.60 -16.04
N VAL A 110 -13.79 -32.65 -15.46
CA VAL A 110 -13.66 -31.22 -15.83
C VAL A 110 -12.48 -30.64 -15.05
N PRO A 111 -11.33 -30.32 -15.68
CA PRO A 111 -10.21 -29.71 -14.97
C PRO A 111 -10.53 -28.26 -14.62
N PRO A 112 -10.09 -27.77 -13.45
CA PRO A 112 -10.19 -26.36 -13.11
C PRO A 112 -9.32 -25.53 -14.07
N PRO A 113 -9.78 -24.32 -14.46
CA PRO A 113 -9.00 -23.42 -15.30
C PRO A 113 -7.74 -22.93 -14.57
N VAL A 114 -6.68 -22.69 -15.34
CA VAL A 114 -5.48 -22.00 -14.87
C VAL A 114 -5.64 -20.51 -15.16
N PHE A 115 -5.66 -19.70 -14.10
CA PHE A 115 -5.78 -18.26 -14.20
C PHE A 115 -4.40 -17.63 -14.34
N ASP A 116 -4.13 -17.01 -15.49
CA ASP A 116 -2.86 -16.30 -15.73
C ASP A 116 -2.91 -14.91 -15.09
N ALA A 117 -2.01 -14.67 -14.13
CA ALA A 117 -1.78 -13.36 -13.48
C ALA A 117 -1.63 -12.20 -14.47
N ARG A 118 -1.14 -12.48 -15.69
CA ARG A 118 -0.89 -11.47 -16.73
C ARG A 118 -2.11 -11.16 -17.60
N ALA A 119 -3.20 -11.93 -17.48
CA ALA A 119 -4.39 -11.79 -18.33
C ALA A 119 -5.71 -11.76 -17.53
N PRO A 120 -5.86 -10.85 -16.54
CA PRO A 120 -7.04 -10.81 -15.67
C PRO A 120 -8.37 -10.55 -16.41
N ALA A 121 -8.31 -9.89 -17.57
CA ALA A 121 -9.48 -9.62 -18.40
C ALA A 121 -10.22 -10.90 -18.86
N ARG A 122 -9.54 -12.06 -18.87
CA ARG A 122 -10.13 -13.34 -19.31
C ARG A 122 -10.65 -14.20 -18.17
N TRP A 123 -10.36 -13.88 -16.92
CA TRP A 123 -10.66 -14.78 -15.80
C TRP A 123 -12.15 -15.04 -15.63
N LEU A 124 -12.99 -14.01 -15.77
CA LEU A 124 -14.44 -14.17 -15.65
C LEU A 124 -15.02 -15.06 -16.75
N GLU A 125 -14.53 -14.92 -17.99
CA GLU A 125 -14.91 -15.77 -19.11
C GLU A 125 -14.48 -17.23 -18.85
N GLN A 126 -13.22 -17.45 -18.48
CA GLN A 126 -12.69 -18.79 -18.14
C GLN A 126 -13.49 -19.45 -17.00
N TYR A 127 -13.83 -18.67 -15.97
CA TYR A 127 -14.62 -19.17 -14.85
C TYR A 127 -16.06 -19.49 -15.27
N ALA A 128 -16.69 -18.65 -16.09
CA ALA A 128 -18.04 -18.88 -16.60
C ALA A 128 -18.12 -20.13 -17.49
N GLU A 129 -17.15 -20.34 -18.39
CA GLU A 129 -17.04 -21.57 -19.19
C GLU A 129 -16.88 -22.80 -18.31
N TYR A 130 -16.02 -22.71 -17.30
CA TYR A 130 -15.79 -23.80 -16.35
C TYR A 130 -17.05 -24.13 -15.54
N ALA A 131 -17.72 -23.12 -14.98
CA ALA A 131 -18.98 -23.30 -14.27
C ALA A 131 -20.07 -23.90 -15.17
N GLY A 132 -20.12 -23.49 -16.45
CA GLY A 132 -21.00 -24.10 -17.45
C GLY A 132 -20.74 -25.59 -17.65
N LYS A 133 -19.47 -26.01 -17.73
CA LYS A 133 -19.07 -27.43 -17.83
C LYS A 133 -19.45 -28.21 -16.57
N LEU A 134 -19.22 -27.66 -15.38
CA LEU A 134 -19.63 -28.29 -14.11
C LEU A 134 -21.16 -28.47 -14.04
N ASN A 135 -21.93 -27.44 -14.40
CA ASN A 135 -23.39 -27.52 -14.42
C ASN A 135 -23.89 -28.56 -15.42
N ALA A 136 -23.30 -28.64 -16.61
CA ALA A 136 -23.63 -29.66 -17.59
C ALA A 136 -23.34 -31.08 -17.07
N SER A 137 -22.24 -31.27 -16.33
CA SER A 137 -21.91 -32.53 -15.67
C SER A 137 -22.92 -32.89 -14.58
N ALA A 138 -23.28 -31.94 -13.73
CA ALA A 138 -24.29 -32.14 -12.68
C ALA A 138 -25.65 -32.50 -13.27
N LEU A 139 -26.08 -31.85 -14.35
CA LEU A 139 -27.33 -32.17 -15.06
C LEU A 139 -27.32 -33.60 -15.63
N LYS A 140 -26.19 -34.08 -16.16
CA LYS A 140 -26.05 -35.48 -16.60
C LYS A 140 -26.20 -36.44 -15.43
N ALA A 141 -25.58 -36.14 -14.28
CA ALA A 141 -25.69 -36.96 -13.09
C ALA A 141 -27.14 -37.03 -12.57
N TYR A 142 -27.85 -35.89 -12.53
CA TYR A 142 -29.27 -35.87 -12.16
C TYR A 142 -30.14 -36.63 -13.15
N ARG A 143 -29.88 -36.53 -14.46
CA ARG A 143 -30.62 -37.30 -15.47
C ARG A 143 -30.46 -38.80 -15.27
N ARG A 144 -29.24 -39.29 -15.00
CA ARG A 144 -29.01 -40.71 -14.71
C ARG A 144 -29.75 -41.17 -13.46
N GLN A 145 -29.82 -40.35 -12.41
CA GLN A 145 -30.62 -40.66 -11.22
C GLN A 145 -32.12 -40.77 -11.57
N LEU A 146 -32.65 -39.88 -12.41
CA LEU A 146 -34.03 -39.97 -12.90
C LEU A 146 -34.28 -41.23 -13.74
N ASP A 147 -33.34 -41.59 -14.60
CA ASP A 147 -33.43 -42.81 -15.41
C ASP A 147 -33.44 -44.07 -14.53
N GLN A 148 -32.60 -44.13 -13.48
CA GLN A 148 -32.61 -45.21 -12.48
C GLN A 148 -33.93 -45.32 -11.72
N VAL A 149 -34.55 -44.17 -11.39
CA VAL A 149 -35.88 -44.13 -10.78
C VAL A 149 -36.95 -44.64 -11.75
N ALA A 150 -36.89 -44.25 -13.02
CA ALA A 150 -37.82 -44.72 -14.05
C ALA A 150 -37.70 -46.23 -14.32
N GLU A 151 -36.49 -46.78 -14.25
CA GLU A 151 -36.21 -48.21 -14.38
C GLU A 151 -36.57 -49.02 -13.13
N GLY A 152 -36.93 -48.36 -12.02
CA GLY A 152 -37.26 -48.99 -10.74
C GLY A 152 -36.04 -49.55 -10.00
N THR A 153 -34.83 -49.19 -10.41
CA THR A 153 -33.57 -49.60 -9.74
C THR A 153 -33.25 -48.74 -8.52
N LEU A 154 -33.80 -47.54 -8.45
CA LEU A 154 -33.72 -46.62 -7.32
C LEU A 154 -35.13 -46.14 -6.95
N SER A 155 -35.53 -46.16 -5.68
CA SER A 155 -36.82 -45.59 -5.30
C SER A 155 -36.76 -44.04 -5.29
N PRO A 156 -37.88 -43.34 -5.53
CA PRO A 156 -37.92 -41.89 -5.40
C PRO A 156 -37.52 -41.38 -4.01
N GLU A 157 -37.87 -42.12 -2.95
CA GLU A 157 -37.52 -41.79 -1.57
C GLU A 157 -36.01 -41.93 -1.33
N ASP A 158 -35.39 -43.00 -1.83
CA ASP A 158 -33.94 -43.20 -1.73
C ASP A 158 -33.16 -42.14 -2.53
N ALA A 159 -33.67 -41.75 -3.71
CA ALA A 159 -33.07 -40.69 -4.52
C ALA A 159 -33.13 -39.32 -3.82
N GLN A 160 -34.28 -38.99 -3.21
CA GLN A 160 -34.46 -37.76 -2.44
C GLN A 160 -33.58 -37.74 -1.19
N GLN A 161 -33.56 -38.85 -0.43
CA GLN A 161 -32.74 -38.96 0.77
C GLN A 161 -31.26 -38.84 0.43
N LYS A 162 -30.78 -39.50 -0.63
CA LYS A 162 -29.40 -39.39 -1.10
C LYS A 162 -29.04 -37.95 -1.50
N ALA A 163 -29.91 -37.27 -2.25
CA ALA A 163 -29.69 -35.88 -2.63
C ALA A 163 -29.65 -34.94 -1.42
N ALA A 164 -30.53 -35.16 -0.44
CA ALA A 164 -30.57 -34.40 0.81
C ALA A 164 -29.31 -34.63 1.66
N ASP A 165 -28.85 -35.88 1.78
CA ASP A 165 -27.65 -36.25 2.52
C ASP A 165 -26.38 -35.71 1.85
N ASP A 166 -26.32 -35.71 0.51
CA ASP A 166 -25.20 -35.17 -0.25
C ASP A 166 -25.16 -33.63 -0.17
N MET A 167 -26.32 -32.96 -0.27
CA MET A 167 -26.42 -31.51 -0.08
C MET A 167 -26.10 -31.07 1.35
N SER A 168 -26.64 -31.77 2.35
CA SER A 168 -26.44 -31.42 3.76
C SER A 168 -24.98 -31.57 4.17
N ARG A 169 -24.34 -32.67 3.79
CA ARG A 169 -22.90 -32.87 4.04
C ARG A 169 -22.06 -31.90 3.23
N GLY A 170 -22.38 -31.68 1.95
CA GLY A 170 -21.62 -30.80 1.07
C GLY A 170 -21.67 -29.33 1.49
N LEU A 171 -22.84 -28.82 1.90
CA LEU A 171 -23.03 -27.40 2.20
C LEU A 171 -22.20 -26.93 3.39
N GLU A 172 -22.14 -27.70 4.47
CA GLU A 172 -21.35 -27.31 5.65
C GLU A 172 -19.85 -27.23 5.33
N HIS A 173 -19.33 -28.24 4.63
CA HIS A 173 -17.93 -28.28 4.21
C HIS A 173 -17.62 -27.15 3.21
N TYR A 174 -18.52 -26.91 2.24
CA TYR A 174 -18.38 -25.82 1.29
C TYR A 174 -18.32 -24.46 1.97
N LEU A 175 -19.24 -24.16 2.88
CA LEU A 175 -19.27 -22.87 3.59
C LEU A 175 -18.02 -22.67 4.45
N ARG A 176 -17.54 -23.73 5.10
CA ARG A 176 -16.31 -23.71 5.90
C ARG A 176 -15.09 -23.41 5.02
N ASP A 177 -14.90 -24.17 3.95
CA ASP A 177 -13.76 -24.04 3.05
C ASP A 177 -13.79 -22.71 2.29
N ALA A 178 -14.97 -22.25 1.86
CA ALA A 178 -15.16 -20.94 1.25
C ALA A 178 -14.83 -19.81 2.23
N GLY A 179 -15.25 -19.93 3.49
CA GLY A 179 -14.91 -18.99 4.55
C GLY A 179 -13.40 -18.91 4.82
N GLN A 180 -12.72 -20.06 4.87
CA GLN A 180 -11.27 -20.12 5.02
C GLN A 180 -10.55 -19.50 3.81
N LEU A 181 -10.99 -19.80 2.60
CA LEU A 181 -10.41 -19.24 1.37
C LEU A 181 -10.58 -17.72 1.32
N TYR A 182 -11.74 -17.20 1.73
CA TYR A 182 -11.98 -15.76 1.82
C TYR A 182 -11.06 -15.08 2.85
N LEU A 183 -10.92 -15.65 4.05
CA LEU A 183 -10.03 -15.10 5.07
C LEU A 183 -8.56 -15.12 4.64
N GLN A 184 -8.15 -16.18 3.92
CA GLN A 184 -6.81 -16.27 3.34
C GLN A 184 -6.56 -15.16 2.30
N LEU A 185 -7.53 -14.91 1.40
CA LEU A 185 -7.44 -13.79 0.45
C LEU A 185 -7.28 -12.46 1.18
N MET A 186 -8.09 -12.21 2.22
CA MET A 186 -8.00 -10.98 3.01
C MET A 186 -6.64 -10.82 3.70
N LEU A 187 -6.07 -11.91 4.23
CA LEU A 187 -4.75 -11.90 4.84
C LEU A 187 -3.64 -11.60 3.80
N GLU A 188 -3.70 -12.20 2.62
CA GLU A 188 -2.73 -11.96 1.54
C GLU A 188 -2.82 -10.52 1.01
N LEU A 189 -4.04 -9.99 0.84
CA LEU A 189 -4.26 -8.59 0.45
C LEU A 189 -3.74 -7.61 1.51
N ASP A 190 -3.99 -7.87 2.79
CA ASP A 190 -3.46 -7.02 3.86
C ASP A 190 -1.94 -7.10 3.96
N GLY A 191 -1.36 -8.29 3.78
CA GLY A 191 0.10 -8.48 3.70
C GLY A 191 0.72 -7.72 2.53
N LEU A 192 0.09 -7.77 1.35
CA LEU A 192 0.53 -7.04 0.17
C LEU A 192 0.46 -5.52 0.39
N ARG A 193 -0.65 -5.02 0.95
CA ARG A 193 -0.81 -3.61 1.34
C ARG A 193 0.25 -3.18 2.34
N GLY A 194 0.43 -3.95 3.43
CA GLY A 194 1.42 -3.66 4.47
C GLY A 194 2.87 -3.70 3.96
N GLY A 195 3.17 -4.57 2.99
CA GLY A 195 4.44 -4.58 2.27
C GLY A 195 4.66 -3.30 1.48
N PHE A 196 3.67 -2.88 0.68
CA PHE A 196 3.74 -1.65 -0.12
C PHE A 196 3.85 -0.39 0.73
N GLU A 197 3.02 -0.25 1.78
CA GLU A 197 3.12 0.86 2.75
C GLU A 197 4.46 0.86 3.48
N GLY A 198 4.97 -0.32 3.83
CA GLY A 198 6.28 -0.48 4.46
C GLY A 198 7.43 -0.05 3.57
N GLU A 199 7.44 -0.46 2.30
CA GLU A 199 8.43 -0.03 1.30
C GLU A 199 8.34 1.48 1.03
N TYR A 200 7.13 2.02 0.95
CA TYR A 200 6.90 3.45 0.74
C TYR A 200 7.46 4.32 1.86
N LEU A 201 7.06 4.04 3.11
CA LEU A 201 7.52 4.80 4.28
C LEU A 201 8.99 4.52 4.60
N GLY A 202 9.41 3.26 4.47
CA GLY A 202 10.82 2.88 4.64
C GLY A 202 11.73 3.59 3.63
N GLY A 203 11.27 3.74 2.39
CA GLY A 203 11.96 4.51 1.36
C GLY A 203 12.12 5.99 1.72
N MET A 204 11.10 6.63 2.30
CA MET A 204 11.24 8.01 2.80
C MET A 204 12.22 8.12 3.96
N LEU A 205 12.17 7.19 4.90
CA LEU A 205 13.09 7.19 6.05
C LEU A 205 14.54 7.00 5.58
N ALA A 206 14.77 6.16 4.57
CA ALA A 206 16.09 6.01 3.96
C ALA A 206 16.62 7.34 3.38
N LEU A 207 15.74 8.22 2.86
CA LEU A 207 16.14 9.57 2.43
C LEU A 207 16.49 10.51 3.60
N ALA A 208 16.03 10.22 4.82
CA ALA A 208 16.35 11.00 6.01
C ALA A 208 17.72 10.63 6.58
N ASP A 209 18.17 9.40 6.35
CA ASP A 209 19.40 8.83 6.87
C ASP A 209 20.55 8.81 5.84
N ASP A 210 20.34 9.37 4.64
CA ASP A 210 21.34 9.42 3.58
C ASP A 210 22.55 10.28 4.01
N PRO A 211 23.74 9.68 4.26
CA PRO A 211 24.93 10.41 4.68
C PRO A 211 25.56 11.22 3.54
N THR A 212 25.07 11.05 2.31
CA THR A 212 25.49 11.81 1.12
C THR A 212 24.58 12.98 0.81
N LYS A 213 23.50 13.20 1.59
CA LYS A 213 22.85 14.51 1.63
C LYS A 213 23.91 15.51 2.06
N GLU A 214 24.40 16.29 1.10
CA GLU A 214 25.04 17.57 1.39
C GLU A 214 24.17 18.28 2.43
N GLU A 215 24.79 18.79 3.49
CA GLU A 215 24.09 19.60 4.48
C GLU A 215 23.24 20.61 3.72
N VAL A 216 21.91 20.47 3.82
CA VAL A 216 20.97 21.37 3.16
C VAL A 216 21.38 22.77 3.59
N THR A 217 21.90 23.56 2.65
CA THR A 217 22.51 24.83 3.00
C THR A 217 21.39 25.75 3.47
N ALA A 218 21.39 26.06 4.76
CA ALA A 218 20.36 26.88 5.37
C ALA A 218 20.58 28.35 4.98
N VAL A 219 19.61 28.93 4.28
CA VAL A 219 19.56 30.34 3.94
C VAL A 219 18.71 31.03 4.99
N VAL A 220 19.36 31.74 5.91
CA VAL A 220 18.68 32.51 6.96
C VAL A 220 18.23 33.86 6.40
N LEU A 221 16.93 34.08 6.41
CA LEU A 221 16.29 35.34 6.02
C LEU A 221 15.71 36.00 7.26
N GLN A 222 16.33 37.10 7.69
CA GLN A 222 15.93 37.81 8.90
C GLN A 222 15.82 39.31 8.62
N ALA A 223 14.70 39.90 9.02
CA ALA A 223 14.47 41.34 8.97
C ALA A 223 13.36 41.72 9.97
N PRO A 224 13.22 43.01 10.30
CA PRO A 224 12.07 43.49 11.07
C PRO A 224 10.75 43.19 10.37
N LEU A 225 9.69 42.91 11.14
CA LEU A 225 8.34 42.74 10.60
C LEU A 225 7.92 44.01 9.83
N GLY A 226 7.38 43.82 8.63
CA GLY A 226 7.09 44.88 7.66
C GLY A 226 8.28 45.28 6.77
N GLY A 227 9.49 44.77 7.06
CA GLY A 227 10.69 45.00 6.26
C GLY A 227 10.91 43.96 5.17
N VAL A 228 12.11 43.98 4.57
CA VAL A 228 12.54 43.01 3.55
C VAL A 228 13.81 42.31 4.03
N ALA A 229 13.77 40.99 4.11
CA ALA A 229 14.94 40.16 4.38
C ALA A 229 15.73 39.96 3.08
N PHE A 230 17.06 40.02 3.17
CA PHE A 230 17.96 39.82 2.04
C PHE A 230 19.00 38.77 2.39
N GLN A 231 19.32 37.92 1.43
CA GLN A 231 20.46 37.02 1.50
C GLN A 231 21.06 36.80 0.12
N SER A 232 22.36 36.55 0.04
CA SER A 232 23.02 36.19 -1.21
C SER A 232 23.77 34.88 -1.08
N PHE A 233 23.79 34.10 -2.14
CA PHE A 233 24.57 32.88 -2.25
C PHE A 233 25.20 32.80 -3.64
N THR A 234 26.31 32.08 -3.75
CA THR A 234 26.99 31.86 -5.04
C THR A 234 26.72 30.45 -5.50
N ILE A 235 26.43 30.31 -6.78
CA ILE A 235 26.35 29.01 -7.45
C ILE A 235 27.44 28.93 -8.50
N GLU A 236 28.01 27.74 -8.68
CA GLU A 236 29.09 27.47 -9.63
C GLU A 236 28.69 26.29 -10.51
N ASN A 237 28.91 26.40 -11.82
CA ASN A 237 28.70 25.30 -12.74
C ASN A 237 29.96 24.43 -12.78
N THR A 238 29.94 23.32 -12.05
CA THR A 238 31.04 22.35 -12.01
C THR A 238 30.98 21.31 -13.14
N THR A 239 30.05 21.48 -14.09
CA THR A 239 29.87 20.56 -15.23
C THR A 239 30.67 21.00 -16.45
N ASP A 240 30.74 20.13 -17.45
CA ASP A 240 31.41 20.37 -18.74
C ASP A 240 30.50 20.98 -19.81
N ALA A 241 29.22 21.26 -19.49
CA ALA A 241 28.24 21.86 -20.39
C ALA A 241 27.64 23.17 -19.82
N PRO A 242 27.15 24.10 -20.67
CA PRO A 242 26.38 25.26 -20.21
C PRO A 242 25.14 24.82 -19.42
N MET A 243 24.87 25.52 -18.31
CA MET A 243 23.79 25.18 -17.39
C MET A 243 22.80 26.34 -17.26
N PRO A 244 21.59 26.22 -17.85
CA PRO A 244 20.51 27.14 -17.53
C PRO A 244 20.03 26.90 -16.09
N VAL A 245 19.96 27.96 -15.30
CA VAL A 245 19.57 27.90 -13.89
C VAL A 245 18.12 28.34 -13.73
N ARG A 246 17.31 27.50 -13.08
CA ARG A 246 15.92 27.80 -12.71
C ARG A 246 15.75 27.77 -11.21
N TYR A 247 14.84 28.61 -10.72
CA TYR A 247 14.53 28.74 -9.31
C TYR A 247 13.07 28.37 -9.04
N LEU A 248 12.82 27.65 -7.96
CA LEU A 248 11.47 27.37 -7.47
C LEU A 248 11.44 27.51 -5.95
N ALA A 249 10.74 28.52 -5.46
CA ALA A 249 10.44 28.66 -4.03
C ALA A 249 9.17 27.88 -3.69
N THR A 250 9.22 27.06 -2.64
CA THR A 250 8.05 26.33 -2.15
C THR A 250 7.18 27.22 -1.27
N GLU A 251 5.99 26.72 -0.94
CA GLU A 251 5.23 27.28 0.18
C GLU A 251 6.05 27.25 1.47
N VAL A 252 5.80 28.26 2.30
CA VAL A 252 6.41 28.46 3.60
C VAL A 252 5.38 28.12 4.67
N ARG A 253 5.84 27.50 5.77
CA ARG A 253 5.01 27.17 6.93
C ARG A 253 5.76 27.54 8.21
N ARG A 254 5.02 27.86 9.28
CA ARG A 254 5.59 27.96 10.62
C ARG A 254 6.30 26.66 10.99
N MET A 255 7.45 26.78 11.63
CA MET A 255 8.29 25.65 12.04
C MET A 255 7.61 24.77 13.09
N ASP A 256 6.72 25.35 13.89
CA ASP A 256 5.88 24.64 14.88
C ASP A 256 4.70 23.88 14.26
N GLY A 257 4.50 23.99 12.94
CA GLY A 257 3.43 23.33 12.21
C GLY A 257 2.04 23.95 12.37
N VAL A 258 1.92 25.07 13.09
CA VAL A 258 0.65 25.77 13.30
C VAL A 258 0.28 26.58 12.04
N GLY A 259 -0.99 26.53 11.65
CA GLY A 259 -1.53 27.32 10.53
C GLY A 259 -1.30 26.71 9.14
N PRO A 260 -1.98 27.26 8.11
CA PRO A 260 -1.80 26.81 6.73
C PRO A 260 -0.43 27.23 6.19
N ALA A 261 0.07 26.47 5.21
CA ALA A 261 1.20 26.92 4.41
C ALA A 261 0.76 28.07 3.47
N PHE A 262 1.71 28.91 3.06
CA PHE A 262 1.45 30.02 2.15
C PHE A 262 2.60 30.23 1.17
N ALA A 263 2.30 30.70 -0.03
CA ALA A 263 3.32 31.05 -1.02
C ALA A 263 4.04 32.36 -0.63
N PRO A 264 5.38 32.35 -0.42
CA PRO A 264 6.14 33.54 -0.09
C PRO A 264 6.35 34.42 -1.34
N LYS A 265 6.39 35.75 -1.16
CA LYS A 265 6.72 36.70 -2.24
C LYS A 265 8.23 36.84 -2.40
N VAL A 266 8.88 35.75 -2.78
CA VAL A 266 10.33 35.71 -2.99
C VAL A 266 10.67 36.41 -4.31
N THR A 267 11.64 37.32 -4.27
CA THR A 267 12.25 37.92 -5.47
C THR A 267 13.70 37.44 -5.57
N ILE A 268 14.10 37.01 -6.76
CA ILE A 268 15.42 36.44 -7.05
C ILE A 268 16.07 37.27 -8.16
N ALA A 269 17.32 37.67 -7.96
CA ALA A 269 18.10 38.41 -8.95
C ALA A 269 19.49 37.77 -9.13
N PRO A 270 19.91 37.43 -10.37
CA PRO A 270 19.15 37.52 -11.61
C PRO A 270 18.00 36.50 -11.68
N GLU A 271 16.92 36.84 -12.38
CA GLU A 271 15.76 35.95 -12.59
C GLU A 271 16.07 34.85 -13.61
N VAL A 272 16.84 35.21 -14.65
CA VAL A 272 17.32 34.30 -15.70
C VAL A 272 18.84 34.26 -15.62
N LEU A 273 19.39 33.07 -15.55
CA LEU A 273 20.83 32.86 -15.49
C LEU A 273 21.22 31.62 -16.29
N GLU A 274 22.29 31.76 -17.05
CA GLU A 274 22.95 30.66 -17.74
C GLU A 274 24.44 30.72 -17.38
N LEU A 275 24.98 29.62 -16.88
CA LEU A 275 26.37 29.52 -16.45
C LEU A 275 27.16 28.65 -17.42
N ALA A 276 28.27 29.18 -17.95
CA ALA A 276 29.20 28.35 -18.71
C ALA A 276 29.94 27.35 -17.80
N PRO A 277 30.56 26.29 -18.35
CA PRO A 277 31.41 25.38 -17.59
C PRO A 277 32.49 26.13 -16.78
N GLY A 278 32.51 25.94 -15.46
CA GLY A 278 33.45 26.58 -14.54
C GLY A 278 33.08 28.02 -14.12
N ASP A 279 32.00 28.60 -14.63
CA ASP A 279 31.54 29.93 -14.20
C ASP A 279 30.74 29.86 -12.90
N GLY A 280 30.84 30.93 -12.11
CA GLY A 280 30.01 31.15 -10.93
C GLY A 280 29.26 32.48 -10.99
N ALA A 281 28.08 32.53 -10.38
CA ALA A 281 27.30 33.76 -10.23
C ALA A 281 26.73 33.90 -8.83
N THR A 282 26.66 35.14 -8.36
CA THR A 282 26.00 35.49 -7.09
C THR A 282 24.52 35.77 -7.32
N ILE A 283 23.69 35.04 -6.60
CA ILE A 283 22.24 35.18 -6.59
C ILE A 283 21.84 35.97 -5.35
N ARG A 284 20.96 36.96 -5.53
CA ARG A 284 20.34 37.73 -4.45
C ARG A 284 18.91 37.29 -4.27
N LEU A 285 18.59 36.91 -3.05
CA LEU A 285 17.27 36.54 -2.58
C LEU A 285 16.73 37.67 -1.72
N SER A 286 15.50 38.11 -1.98
CA SER A 286 14.80 39.07 -1.13
C SER A 286 13.37 38.63 -0.85
N LEU A 287 12.92 38.81 0.39
CA LEU A 287 11.60 38.40 0.86
C LEU A 287 10.99 39.48 1.77
N PRO A 288 9.88 40.12 1.37
CA PRO A 288 9.09 40.98 2.24
C PRO A 288 8.46 40.19 3.38
N LEU A 289 8.62 40.66 4.62
CA LEU A 289 8.06 40.04 5.83
C LEU A 289 6.76 40.74 6.23
N GLU A 290 5.69 40.48 5.47
CA GLU A 290 4.37 41.11 5.64
C GLU A 290 3.69 40.71 6.96
N ALA A 291 3.10 41.68 7.68
CA ALA A 291 2.53 41.49 9.01
C ALA A 291 1.26 40.61 9.04
N ASP A 292 0.62 40.36 7.91
CA ASP A 292 -0.52 39.45 7.76
C ASP A 292 -0.10 37.97 7.63
N ARG A 293 1.18 37.71 7.36
CA ARG A 293 1.72 36.36 7.08
C ARG A 293 2.81 35.92 8.04
N PHE A 294 3.53 36.85 8.65
CA PHE A 294 4.62 36.58 9.57
C PHE A 294 4.32 37.12 10.97
N GLU A 295 4.78 36.38 11.98
CA GLU A 295 4.72 36.78 13.39
C GLU A 295 6.14 37.03 13.90
N VAL A 296 6.27 37.97 14.84
CA VAL A 296 7.57 38.31 15.44
C VAL A 296 8.12 37.11 16.21
N ASP A 297 9.39 36.79 15.96
CA ASP A 297 10.15 35.70 16.57
C ASP A 297 9.57 34.30 16.36
N VAL A 298 8.61 34.14 15.45
CA VAL A 298 8.07 32.85 15.03
C VAL A 298 8.80 32.39 13.76
N PRO A 299 9.64 31.35 13.83
CA PRO A 299 10.37 30.88 12.67
C PRO A 299 9.42 30.19 11.67
N CYS A 300 9.59 30.53 10.40
CA CYS A 300 8.98 29.85 9.28
C CYS A 300 10.04 29.13 8.45
N VAL A 301 9.66 28.02 7.84
CA VAL A 301 10.51 27.18 7.00
C VAL A 301 9.90 27.02 5.62
N GLY A 302 10.76 27.02 4.61
CA GLY A 302 10.42 26.66 3.23
C GLY A 302 11.68 26.19 2.51
N PHE A 303 11.58 25.95 1.22
CA PHE A 303 12.71 25.57 0.39
C PHE A 303 12.80 26.45 -0.85
N LEU A 304 14.03 26.68 -1.29
CA LEU A 304 14.36 27.21 -2.60
C LEU A 304 15.12 26.13 -3.34
N TYR A 305 14.55 25.69 -4.45
CA TYR A 305 15.19 24.73 -5.35
C TYR A 305 15.91 25.48 -6.45
N VAL A 306 17.19 25.15 -6.63
CA VAL A 306 18.00 25.58 -7.77
C VAL A 306 18.16 24.37 -8.68
N MET A 307 17.66 24.46 -9.90
CA MET A 307 17.53 23.32 -10.82
C MET A 307 18.18 23.62 -12.17
N ASP A 308 18.71 22.57 -12.81
CA ASP A 308 19.04 22.56 -14.24
C ASP A 308 17.92 21.90 -15.08
N GLU A 309 18.11 21.80 -16.40
CA GLU A 309 17.19 21.07 -17.30
C GLU A 309 17.36 19.53 -17.23
N GLY A 310 18.43 19.04 -16.61
CA GLY A 310 18.88 17.64 -16.60
C GLY A 310 18.61 16.87 -15.32
N GLU A 311 17.70 17.35 -14.47
CA GLU A 311 17.28 16.78 -13.17
C GLU A 311 18.21 17.03 -11.97
N ARG A 312 19.32 17.78 -12.12
CA ARG A 312 20.16 18.16 -10.97
C ARG A 312 19.46 19.26 -10.18
N ARG A 313 19.34 19.06 -8.87
CA ARG A 313 18.64 19.95 -7.95
C ARG A 313 19.47 20.16 -6.68
N VAL A 314 19.73 21.42 -6.37
CA VAL A 314 20.30 21.85 -5.08
C VAL A 314 19.17 22.40 -4.20
N ASP A 315 19.10 21.88 -2.98
CA ASP A 315 18.07 22.25 -2.01
C ASP A 315 18.63 23.26 -1.01
N LEU A 316 18.04 24.46 -1.01
CA LEU A 316 18.35 25.49 -0.03
C LEU A 316 17.16 25.60 0.95
N GLN A 317 17.39 25.32 2.22
CA GLN A 317 16.35 25.49 3.23
C GLN A 317 16.25 26.97 3.60
N LEU A 318 15.09 27.57 3.39
CA LEU A 318 14.80 28.93 3.82
C LEU A 318 14.38 28.91 5.28
N ARG A 319 15.17 29.54 6.15
CA ARG A 319 14.80 29.78 7.55
C ARG A 319 14.46 31.26 7.70
N ILE A 320 13.19 31.56 7.86
CA ILE A 320 12.66 32.93 7.83
C ILE A 320 12.25 33.34 9.24
N VAL A 321 12.76 34.47 9.73
CA VAL A 321 12.41 35.02 11.06
C VAL A 321 12.15 36.51 10.94
N ALA A 322 10.94 36.94 11.30
CA ALA A 322 10.64 38.35 11.47
C ALA A 322 11.03 38.81 12.87
N THR A 323 11.81 39.88 12.99
CA THR A 323 12.15 40.48 14.30
C THR A 323 11.21 41.63 14.65
N ALA A 324 11.22 42.07 15.90
CA ALA A 324 10.50 43.27 16.29
C ALA A 324 10.94 44.49 15.45
N PRO A 325 10.02 45.39 15.08
CA PRO A 325 10.35 46.64 14.40
C PRO A 325 11.28 47.47 15.29
N VAL A 326 12.36 47.98 14.70
CA VAL A 326 13.25 48.93 15.39
C VAL A 326 12.45 50.22 15.59
N ARG A 327 12.19 50.61 16.83
CA ARG A 327 11.61 51.92 17.12
C ARG A 327 12.63 52.97 16.71
N GLU A 328 12.30 53.77 15.70
CA GLU A 328 13.02 55.01 15.45
C GLU A 328 12.89 55.86 16.72
N GLN A 329 14.01 56.12 17.39
CA GLN A 329 14.08 57.20 18.37
C GLN A 329 14.01 58.49 17.54
N GLU A 330 12.87 59.15 17.56
CA GLU A 330 12.75 60.54 17.12
C GLU A 330 13.70 61.39 17.99
N GLU A 331 14.77 61.91 17.39
CA GLU A 331 15.54 63.04 17.92
C GLU A 331 14.79 64.36 17.71
#